data_AF-A0A7J9Z034-F1
#
_entry.id   AF-A0A7J9Z034-F1
#
_cell.length_a   1.000
_cell.length_b   1.000
_cell.length_c   1.000
_cell.angle_alpha   90.00
_cell.angle_beta   90.00
_cell.angle_gamma   90.00
#
_symmetry.space_group_name_H-M   'P 1'
#
loop_
_entity.id
_entity.type
_entity.pdbx_description
1 polymer ?
#
loop_
_entity_poly.entity_id
_entity_poly.type
_entity_poly.pdbx_seq_one_letter_code
_entity_poly.pdbx_strand_id
1 'polypeptide(L)'
;PGLDDKRICSWNALAIAALADAGAVLGRADYLDAARGCAEFVLTELRGPDGDPVSGVAITVGQQGTTVGKATTGEEGAWRVALPGPGTYDITLDPATLPKGLQLRTAGGSTLRDVSVTPDQQRTVIFPLTTAGSQKEGQTPGDTATPAPERPPDQQGPSPLDRLLRLLVEGIKFGAIIAITAVGLSLIFGTTHIINFAHGELVTIGATVAFFLNAATVGP
;
A
#
# COMPACT_ATOMS: atom_id res chain seq x y z
N PRO A 1 15.57 6.01 0.25
CA PRO A 1 14.41 5.66 -0.60
C PRO A 1 13.11 5.72 0.22
N GLY A 2 12.26 6.71 -0.03
CA GLY A 2 10.88 6.68 0.43
C GLY A 2 10.14 5.69 -0.45
N LEU A 3 9.69 4.57 0.12
CA LEU A 3 8.86 3.61 -0.59
C LEU A 3 7.56 4.34 -0.97
N ASP A 4 7.21 4.33 -2.25
CA ASP A 4 5.93 4.85 -2.72
C ASP A 4 4.86 3.82 -2.35
N ASP A 5 4.40 3.89 -1.09
CA ASP A 5 3.42 2.96 -0.49
C ASP A 5 2.13 2.86 -1.32
N LYS A 6 1.81 3.91 -2.10
CA LYS A 6 0.62 3.94 -2.97
C LYS A 6 0.77 3.00 -4.16
N ARG A 7 2.00 2.81 -4.69
CA ARG A 7 2.24 1.86 -5.79
C ARG A 7 2.01 0.43 -5.33
N ILE A 8 2.56 0.04 -4.18
CA ILE A 8 2.43 -1.33 -3.66
C ILE A 8 0.96 -1.69 -3.39
N CYS A 9 0.18 -0.76 -2.83
CA CYS A 9 -1.26 -0.98 -2.63
C CYS A 9 -2.01 -1.19 -3.96
N SER A 10 -1.68 -0.40 -5.00
CA SER A 10 -2.32 -0.53 -6.31
C SER A 10 -1.99 -1.85 -7.02
N TRP A 11 -0.76 -2.36 -6.91
CA TRP A 11 -0.37 -3.64 -7.49
C TRP A 11 -1.03 -4.82 -6.79
N ASN A 12 -1.12 -4.81 -5.46
CA ASN A 12 -1.81 -5.86 -4.71
C ASN A 12 -3.31 -5.87 -5.03
N ALA A 13 -3.94 -4.69 -5.14
CA ALA A 13 -5.34 -4.58 -5.55
C ALA A 13 -5.56 -5.08 -6.99
N LEU A 14 -4.65 -4.76 -7.91
CA LEU A 14 -4.70 -5.23 -9.30
C LEU A 14 -4.56 -6.76 -9.38
N ALA A 15 -3.68 -7.36 -8.57
CA ALA A 15 -3.48 -8.81 -8.51
C ALA A 15 -4.73 -9.52 -7.97
N ILE A 16 -5.35 -8.99 -6.91
CA ILE A 16 -6.60 -9.52 -6.35
C ILE A 16 -7.73 -9.44 -7.39
N ALA A 17 -7.86 -8.32 -8.11
CA ALA A 17 -8.85 -8.16 -9.17
C ALA A 17 -8.60 -9.14 -10.34
N ALA A 18 -7.35 -9.33 -10.74
CA ALA A 18 -6.99 -10.27 -11.80
C ALA A 18 -7.30 -11.72 -11.41
N LEU A 19 -7.06 -12.13 -10.15
CA LEU A 19 -7.44 -13.45 -9.64
C LEU A 19 -8.96 -13.62 -9.63
N ALA A 20 -9.72 -12.59 -9.25
CA ALA A 20 -11.18 -12.62 -9.27
C ALA A 20 -11.73 -12.75 -10.70
N ASP A 21 -11.25 -11.93 -11.63
CA ASP A 21 -11.66 -11.97 -13.05
C ASP A 21 -11.25 -13.28 -13.71
N ALA A 22 -10.03 -13.76 -13.49
CA ALA A 22 -9.57 -15.04 -14.02
C ALA A 22 -10.37 -16.20 -13.45
N GLY A 23 -10.67 -16.18 -12.15
CA GLY A 23 -11.52 -17.19 -11.51
C GLY A 23 -12.94 -17.23 -12.09
N ALA A 24 -13.53 -16.06 -12.32
CA ALA A 24 -14.86 -15.94 -12.92
C ALA A 24 -14.90 -16.38 -14.40
N VAL A 25 -13.88 -16.00 -15.20
CA VAL A 25 -13.80 -16.31 -16.63
C VAL A 25 -13.43 -17.78 -16.89
N LEU A 26 -12.51 -18.33 -16.09
CA LEU A 26 -12.00 -19.70 -16.27
C LEU A 26 -12.79 -20.75 -15.47
N GLY A 27 -13.76 -20.34 -14.65
CA GLY A 27 -14.54 -21.23 -13.78
C GLY A 27 -13.69 -21.92 -12.71
N ARG A 28 -12.62 -21.25 -12.24
CA ARG A 28 -11.63 -21.78 -11.30
C ARG A 28 -11.90 -21.26 -9.89
N ALA A 29 -12.52 -22.10 -9.07
CA ALA A 29 -12.89 -21.77 -7.69
C ALA A 29 -11.69 -21.42 -6.81
N ASP A 30 -10.54 -22.06 -7.05
CA ASP A 30 -9.29 -21.80 -6.33
C ASP A 30 -8.78 -20.36 -6.52
N TYR A 31 -9.01 -19.76 -7.69
CA TYR A 31 -8.64 -18.36 -7.94
C TYR A 31 -9.61 -17.38 -7.26
N LEU A 32 -10.89 -17.72 -7.22
CA LEU A 32 -11.89 -16.94 -6.47
C LEU A 32 -11.63 -17.00 -4.96
N ASP A 33 -11.29 -18.18 -4.44
CA ASP A 33 -10.97 -18.37 -3.03
C ASP A 33 -9.67 -17.65 -2.65
N ALA A 34 -8.65 -17.70 -3.51
CA ALA A 34 -7.41 -16.92 -3.33
C ALA A 34 -7.67 -15.42 -3.36
N ALA A 35 -8.45 -14.92 -4.33
CA ALA A 35 -8.82 -13.51 -4.42
C ALA A 35 -9.60 -13.07 -3.16
N ARG A 36 -10.56 -13.88 -2.70
CA ARG A 36 -11.33 -13.63 -1.48
C ARG A 36 -10.43 -13.60 -0.24
N GLY A 37 -9.56 -14.60 -0.06
CA GLY A 37 -8.65 -14.64 1.09
C GLY A 37 -7.69 -13.46 1.13
N CYS A 38 -7.11 -13.07 -0.03
CA CYS A 38 -6.27 -11.88 -0.12
C CYS A 38 -7.05 -10.59 0.14
N ALA A 39 -8.29 -10.48 -0.36
CA ALA A 39 -9.15 -9.32 -0.12
C ALA A 39 -9.53 -9.21 1.37
N GLU A 40 -9.92 -10.32 2.00
CA GLU A 40 -10.26 -10.37 3.42
C GLU A 40 -9.07 -9.95 4.29
N PHE A 41 -7.87 -10.46 3.98
CA PHE A 41 -6.62 -10.08 4.64
C PHE A 41 -6.35 -8.57 4.58
N VAL A 42 -6.56 -7.94 3.43
CA VAL A 42 -6.30 -6.49 3.26
C VAL A 42 -7.40 -5.62 3.86
N LEU A 43 -8.65 -6.07 3.82
CA LEU A 43 -9.81 -5.20 4.06
C LEU A 43 -10.37 -5.27 5.48
N THR A 44 -10.01 -6.28 6.28
CA THR A 44 -10.77 -6.62 7.50
C THR A 44 -9.99 -6.43 8.79
N GLU A 45 -8.67 -6.58 8.78
CA GLU A 45 -7.87 -6.73 9.99
C GLU A 45 -6.90 -5.56 10.19
N LEU A 46 -6.86 -5.01 11.40
CA LEU A 46 -5.81 -4.10 11.81
C LEU A 46 -4.55 -4.91 12.12
N ARG A 47 -3.48 -4.67 11.36
CA ARG A 47 -2.19 -5.37 11.52
C ARG A 47 -1.05 -4.41 11.83
N GLY A 48 -0.10 -4.89 12.61
CA GLY A 48 1.12 -4.19 12.97
C GLY A 48 2.14 -4.19 11.83
N PRO A 49 3.28 -3.49 12.00
CA PRO A 49 4.35 -3.43 11.00
C PRO A 49 4.94 -4.80 10.65
N ASP A 50 4.89 -5.76 11.58
CA ASP A 50 5.39 -7.13 11.40
C ASP A 50 4.33 -8.08 10.80
N GLY A 51 3.12 -7.59 10.52
CA GLY A 51 2.00 -8.38 9.98
C GLY A 51 1.11 -9.03 11.05
N ASP A 52 1.49 -8.96 12.33
CA ASP A 52 0.69 -9.50 13.43
C ASP A 52 -0.61 -8.71 13.66
N PRO A 53 -1.72 -9.39 14.01
CA PRO A 53 -2.98 -8.71 14.30
C PRO A 53 -2.87 -7.84 15.56
N VAL A 54 -3.52 -6.66 15.52
CA VAL A 54 -3.50 -5.70 16.63
C VAL A 54 -4.87 -5.70 17.30
N SER A 55 -4.95 -6.33 18.47
CA SER A 55 -6.16 -6.45 19.27
C SER A 55 -6.28 -5.36 20.34
N GLY A 56 -7.52 -5.11 20.79
CA GLY A 56 -7.80 -4.22 21.92
C GLY A 56 -7.78 -2.72 21.62
N VAL A 57 -7.68 -2.33 20.34
CA VAL A 57 -7.63 -0.92 19.92
C VAL A 57 -9.05 -0.37 19.81
N ALA A 58 -9.33 0.72 20.51
CA ALA A 58 -10.62 1.39 20.45
C ALA A 58 -10.67 2.36 19.25
N ILE A 59 -11.71 2.21 18.45
CA ILE A 59 -11.99 3.03 17.27
C ILE A 59 -13.36 3.68 17.47
N THR A 60 -13.39 5.01 17.34
CA THR A 60 -14.61 5.82 17.46
C THR A 60 -14.93 6.41 16.10
N VAL A 61 -16.16 6.26 15.65
CA VAL A 61 -16.67 6.92 14.44
C VAL A 61 -17.60 8.04 14.87
N GLY A 62 -17.32 9.25 14.41
CA GLY A 62 -18.11 10.44 14.62
C GLY A 62 -18.64 11.02 13.32
N GLN A 63 -19.66 11.87 13.43
CA GLN A 63 -20.21 12.67 12.34
C GLN A 63 -20.54 14.05 12.91
N GLN A 64 -19.98 15.11 12.32
CA GLN A 64 -20.21 16.50 12.76
C GLN A 64 -19.99 16.70 14.27
N GLY A 65 -18.96 16.07 14.85
CA GLY A 65 -18.63 16.16 16.27
C GLY A 65 -19.48 15.28 17.21
N THR A 66 -20.46 14.53 16.69
CA THR A 66 -21.25 13.57 17.48
C THR A 66 -20.74 12.16 17.27
N THR A 67 -20.56 11.38 18.35
CA THR A 67 -20.15 9.97 18.24
C THR A 67 -21.30 9.12 17.71
N VAL A 68 -21.09 8.46 16.58
CA VAL A 68 -22.07 7.61 15.89
C VAL A 68 -21.89 6.15 16.28
N GLY A 69 -20.65 5.70 16.47
CA GLY A 69 -20.37 4.32 16.83
C GLY A 69 -18.97 4.13 17.44
N LYS A 70 -18.81 3.04 18.17
CA LYS A 70 -17.53 2.60 18.72
C LYS A 70 -17.33 1.13 18.40
N ALA A 71 -16.10 0.75 18.06
CA ALA A 71 -15.68 -0.64 17.94
C ALA A 71 -14.33 -0.82 18.63
N THR A 72 -14.06 -2.06 19.03
CA THR A 72 -12.76 -2.49 19.53
C THR A 72 -12.25 -3.60 18.62
N THR A 73 -10.97 -3.58 18.28
CA THR A 73 -10.38 -4.64 17.45
C THR A 73 -10.33 -5.96 18.23
N GLY A 74 -10.80 -7.04 17.59
CA GLY A 74 -10.77 -8.39 18.15
C GLY A 74 -9.36 -9.00 18.15
N GLU A 75 -9.24 -10.25 18.59
CA GLU A 75 -7.96 -10.98 18.66
C GLU A 75 -7.27 -11.12 17.29
N GLU A 76 -8.05 -11.22 16.22
CA GLU A 76 -7.56 -11.27 14.83
C GLU A 76 -7.34 -9.86 14.23
N GLY A 77 -7.49 -8.80 15.02
CA GLY A 77 -7.41 -7.41 14.56
C GLY A 77 -8.67 -6.95 13.80
N ALA A 78 -9.67 -7.82 13.64
CA ALA A 78 -10.91 -7.52 12.94
C ALA A 78 -11.76 -6.48 13.69
N TRP A 79 -12.33 -5.52 12.96
CA TRP A 79 -13.27 -4.55 13.50
C TRP A 79 -14.25 -4.08 12.42
N ARG A 80 -15.50 -3.81 12.82
CA ARG A 80 -16.53 -3.22 11.96
C ARG A 80 -17.44 -2.33 12.79
N VAL A 81 -17.88 -1.21 12.23
CA VAL A 81 -18.87 -0.31 12.84
C VAL A 81 -20.03 -0.17 11.88
N ALA A 82 -21.24 -0.52 12.32
CA ALA A 82 -22.46 -0.27 11.56
C ALA A 82 -22.79 1.23 11.61
N LEU A 83 -23.02 1.82 10.43
CA LEU A 83 -23.36 3.24 10.31
C LEU A 83 -24.87 3.40 10.09
N PRO A 84 -25.50 4.44 10.65
CA PRO A 84 -26.94 4.66 10.55
C PRO A 84 -27.40 5.05 9.14
N GLY A 85 -26.50 5.52 8.27
CA GLY A 85 -26.81 5.88 6.90
C GLY A 85 -25.58 6.30 6.09
N PRO A 86 -25.76 6.60 4.79
CA PRO A 86 -24.71 7.19 3.96
C PRO A 86 -24.38 8.61 4.43
N GLY A 87 -23.12 9.01 4.36
CA GLY A 87 -22.69 10.32 4.83
C GLY A 87 -21.17 10.43 5.01
N THR A 88 -20.74 11.61 5.44
CA THR A 88 -19.35 11.88 5.78
C THR A 88 -19.12 11.63 7.26
N TYR A 89 -18.06 10.87 7.57
CA TYR A 89 -17.70 10.46 8.93
C TYR A 89 -16.24 10.78 9.24
N ASP A 90 -15.98 11.09 10.51
CA ASP A 90 -14.65 11.21 11.08
C ASP A 90 -14.36 9.94 11.88
N ILE A 91 -13.28 9.24 11.56
CA ILE A 91 -12.87 8.02 12.28
C ILE A 91 -11.63 8.32 13.10
N THR A 92 -11.73 8.12 14.40
CA THR A 92 -10.65 8.35 15.37
C THR A 92 -10.24 7.04 16.02
N LEU A 93 -8.97 6.66 15.87
CA LEU A 93 -8.32 5.60 16.61
C LEU A 93 -7.73 6.17 17.90
N ASP A 94 -8.01 5.56 19.05
CA ASP A 94 -7.46 5.98 20.35
C ASP A 94 -6.02 5.43 20.55
N PRO A 95 -4.98 6.28 20.49
CA PRO A 95 -3.60 5.82 20.61
C PRO A 95 -3.26 5.27 22.00
N ALA A 96 -4.04 5.60 23.04
CA ALA A 96 -3.81 5.08 24.40
C ALA A 96 -4.17 3.60 24.53
N THR A 97 -4.99 3.08 23.61
CA THR A 97 -5.40 1.68 23.57
C THR A 97 -4.46 0.81 22.73
N LEU A 98 -3.42 1.39 22.12
CA LEU A 98 -2.44 0.63 21.35
C LEU A 98 -1.57 -0.26 22.29
N PRO A 99 -1.31 -1.52 21.89
CA PRO A 99 -0.39 -2.39 22.61
C PRO A 99 1.01 -1.77 22.77
N LYS A 100 1.68 -2.12 23.87
CA LYS A 100 3.04 -1.63 24.17
C LYS A 100 3.99 -1.97 23.01
N GLY A 101 4.60 -0.94 22.43
CA GLY A 101 5.55 -1.11 21.32
C GLY A 101 5.01 -0.67 19.96
N LEU A 102 3.75 -0.25 19.84
CA LEU A 102 3.19 0.31 18.59
C LEU A 102 2.87 1.80 18.74
N GLN A 103 3.15 2.55 17.69
CA GLN A 103 2.79 3.96 17.55
C GLN A 103 2.25 4.22 16.15
N LEU A 104 1.50 5.30 15.99
CA LEU A 104 1.11 5.77 14.66
C LEU A 104 2.35 6.29 13.92
N ARG A 105 2.42 6.01 12.62
CA ARG A 105 3.52 6.46 11.75
C ARG A 105 3.61 7.99 11.67
N THR A 106 2.47 8.67 11.74
CA THR A 106 2.38 10.13 11.61
C THR A 106 1.70 10.73 12.83
N ALA A 107 2.31 11.77 13.43
CA ALA A 107 1.69 12.54 14.51
C ALA A 107 0.40 13.21 13.99
N GLY A 108 -0.73 12.96 14.67
CA GLY A 108 -2.06 13.42 14.22
C GLY A 108 -2.78 12.49 13.23
N GLY A 109 -2.15 11.39 12.79
CA GLY A 109 -2.77 10.36 11.94
C GLY A 109 -3.79 9.47 12.64
N SER A 110 -4.18 9.79 13.88
CA SER A 110 -5.19 9.07 14.65
C SER A 110 -6.60 9.37 14.17
N THR A 111 -6.82 10.50 13.50
CA THR A 111 -8.15 10.90 13.00
C THR A 111 -8.13 11.02 11.49
N LEU A 112 -8.98 10.22 10.84
CA LEU A 112 -9.28 10.31 9.42
C LEU A 112 -10.57 11.11 9.27
N ARG A 113 -10.44 12.31 8.69
CA ARG A 113 -11.58 13.20 8.45
C ARG A 113 -12.15 13.00 7.07
N ASP A 114 -13.39 13.44 6.90
CA ASP A 114 -14.07 13.51 5.61
C ASP A 114 -14.19 12.16 4.88
N VAL A 115 -14.32 11.06 5.63
CA VAL A 115 -14.51 9.74 5.05
C VAL A 115 -15.95 9.62 4.57
N SER A 116 -16.13 9.76 3.26
CA SER A 116 -17.44 9.61 2.60
C SER A 116 -17.79 8.13 2.43
N VAL A 117 -18.97 7.76 2.92
CA VAL A 117 -19.56 6.43 2.79
C VAL A 117 -20.83 6.53 1.96
N THR A 118 -20.88 5.77 0.87
CA THR A 118 -22.06 5.68 -0.02
C THR A 118 -23.01 4.57 0.43
N PRO A 119 -24.29 4.58 0.02
CA PRO A 119 -25.24 3.53 0.40
C PRO A 119 -24.73 2.17 -0.07
N ASP A 120 -24.84 1.16 0.80
CA ASP A 120 -24.42 -0.23 0.53
C ASP A 120 -22.91 -0.44 0.27
N GLN A 121 -22.08 0.57 0.57
CA GLN A 121 -20.63 0.46 0.40
C GLN A 121 -19.91 0.27 1.74
N GLN A 122 -19.10 -0.79 1.84
CA GLN A 122 -18.12 -0.93 2.91
C GLN A 122 -16.88 -0.09 2.59
N ARG A 123 -16.51 0.85 3.48
CA ARG A 123 -15.32 1.68 3.32
C ARG A 123 -14.23 1.23 4.29
N THR A 124 -13.14 0.68 3.76
CA THR A 124 -11.94 0.35 4.54
C THR A 124 -11.08 1.60 4.74
N VAL A 125 -10.60 1.77 5.97
CA VAL A 125 -9.67 2.83 6.35
C VAL A 125 -8.39 2.23 6.92
N ILE A 126 -7.25 2.86 6.64
CA ILE A 126 -5.94 2.34 7.03
C ILE A 126 -5.29 3.31 8.03
N PHE A 127 -4.89 2.80 9.18
CA PHE A 127 -4.08 3.50 10.16
C PHE A 127 -2.64 2.98 10.07
N PRO A 128 -1.69 3.75 9.54
CA PRO A 128 -0.31 3.28 9.42
C PRO A 128 0.34 3.22 10.81
N LEU A 129 0.67 2.00 11.26
CA LEU A 129 1.38 1.74 12.51
C LEU A 129 2.88 1.53 12.28
N THR A 130 3.68 1.85 13.28
CA THR A 130 5.15 1.64 13.33
C THR A 130 5.56 1.21 14.73
N THR A 131 6.69 0.50 14.83
CA THR A 131 7.24 0.08 16.13
C THR A 131 7.77 1.31 16.87
N ALA A 132 7.41 1.44 18.15
CA ALA A 132 7.87 2.49 19.05
C ALA A 132 9.42 2.52 19.08
N GLY A 133 10.02 3.57 18.54
CA GLY A 133 11.48 3.71 18.37
C GLY A 133 11.96 3.67 16.91
N SER A 134 11.12 3.22 15.98
CA SER A 134 11.39 3.29 14.53
C SER A 134 10.95 4.65 13.97
N GLN A 135 11.69 5.71 14.27
CA GLN A 135 11.54 6.98 13.56
C GLN A 135 12.11 6.84 12.14
N LYS A 136 11.28 6.41 11.19
CA LYS A 136 11.42 6.80 9.79
C LYS A 136 10.32 7.81 9.48
N GLU A 137 10.69 9.06 9.75
CA GLU A 137 9.94 10.28 9.56
C GLU A 137 9.54 10.44 8.09
N GLY A 138 8.29 10.11 7.77
CA GLY A 138 7.61 10.56 6.57
C GLY A 138 7.11 12.00 6.78
N GLN A 139 8.02 12.96 6.64
CA GLN A 139 7.71 14.39 6.47
C GLN A 139 7.19 14.57 5.02
N THR A 140 6.11 15.29 4.70
CA THR A 140 5.67 16.66 5.07
C THR A 140 4.17 16.79 4.67
N PRO A 141 3.38 17.83 5.05
CA PRO A 141 3.54 19.19 4.50
C PRO A 141 3.24 20.35 5.48
N GLY A 142 3.95 21.47 5.28
CA GLY A 142 3.40 22.82 5.48
C GLY A 142 3.36 23.38 6.91
N ASP A 143 4.27 24.30 7.17
CA ASP A 143 4.12 25.55 7.94
C ASP A 143 3.13 25.56 9.12
N THR A 144 3.65 25.50 10.35
CA THR A 144 3.63 26.60 11.34
C THR A 144 4.18 26.09 12.69
N ALA A 145 4.96 26.95 13.34
CA ALA A 145 5.85 26.75 14.47
C ALA A 145 5.33 25.99 15.71
N THR A 146 6.22 25.19 16.35
CA THR A 146 6.59 25.24 17.79
C THR A 146 7.79 24.29 18.04
N PRO A 147 8.81 24.64 18.86
CA PRO A 147 10.09 23.92 18.93
C PRO A 147 9.99 22.65 19.79
N ALA A 148 10.48 21.52 19.27
CA ALA A 148 10.66 20.27 20.01
C ALA A 148 12.02 20.24 20.74
N PRO A 149 12.13 19.54 21.89
CA PRO A 149 13.31 19.52 22.75
C PRO A 149 14.53 18.88 22.07
N GLU A 150 15.71 19.35 22.47
CA GLU A 150 17.03 19.08 21.87
C GLU A 150 17.33 17.58 21.71
N ARG A 151 17.54 17.17 20.45
CA ARG A 151 17.92 15.81 20.03
C ARG A 151 19.45 15.66 20.11
N PRO A 152 20.00 14.49 20.53
CA PRO A 152 21.45 14.26 20.60
C PRO A 152 22.15 14.42 19.23
N PRO A 153 23.41 14.93 19.20
CA PRO A 153 24.01 15.59 18.02
C PRO A 153 24.51 14.67 16.87
N ASP A 154 24.39 13.35 16.96
CA ASP A 154 25.16 12.44 16.10
C ASP A 154 24.33 11.74 15.00
N GLN A 155 23.04 12.04 14.88
CA GLN A 155 22.17 11.50 13.80
C GLN A 155 21.79 12.57 12.78
N GLN A 156 22.79 13.13 12.09
CA GLN A 156 22.55 13.85 10.85
C GLN A 156 22.18 12.84 9.76
N GLY A 157 20.89 12.77 9.42
CA GLY A 157 20.41 12.00 8.27
C GLY A 157 21.19 12.35 7.00
N PRO A 158 21.24 11.44 6.01
CA PRO A 158 22.07 11.60 4.82
C PRO A 158 21.80 12.96 4.18
N SER A 159 22.89 13.68 3.89
CA SER A 159 22.84 15.06 3.44
C SER A 159 21.93 15.18 2.21
N PRO A 160 21.28 16.32 1.98
CA PRO A 160 20.46 16.51 0.78
C PRO A 160 21.25 16.24 -0.51
N LEU A 161 22.56 16.46 -0.50
CA LEU A 161 23.47 16.12 -1.59
C LEU A 161 23.66 14.60 -1.74
N ASP A 162 23.80 13.85 -0.65
CA ASP A 162 23.86 12.38 -0.70
C ASP A 162 22.56 11.79 -1.25
N ARG A 163 21.42 12.40 -0.91
CA ARG A 163 20.11 12.00 -1.44
C ARG A 163 20.03 12.30 -2.94
N LEU A 164 20.43 13.49 -3.36
CA LEU A 164 20.47 13.88 -4.78
C LEU A 164 21.39 12.96 -5.58
N LEU A 165 22.60 12.69 -5.08
CA LEU A 165 23.55 11.77 -5.69
C LEU A 165 22.98 10.35 -5.80
N ARG A 166 22.34 9.83 -4.75
CA ARG A 166 21.70 8.51 -4.80
C ARG A 166 20.54 8.46 -5.79
N LEU A 167 19.69 9.48 -5.82
CA LEU A 167 18.57 9.57 -6.78
C LEU A 167 19.07 9.66 -8.23
N LEU A 168 20.15 10.40 -8.47
CA LEU A 168 20.80 10.45 -9.78
C LEU A 168 21.38 9.09 -10.17
N VAL A 169 22.06 8.40 -9.26
CA VAL A 169 22.62 7.07 -9.52
C VAL A 169 21.51 6.05 -9.78
N GLU A 170 20.42 6.07 -9.02
CA GLU A 170 19.26 5.19 -9.28
C GLU A 170 18.58 5.52 -10.61
N GLY A 171 18.41 6.81 -10.94
CA GLY A 171 17.87 7.27 -12.21
C GLY A 171 18.73 6.86 -13.40
N ILE A 172 20.06 6.95 -13.29
CA ILE A 172 21.00 6.51 -14.33
C ILE A 172 20.95 4.99 -14.51
N LYS A 173 20.89 4.22 -13.42
CA LYS A 173 20.75 2.76 -13.50
C LYS A 173 19.47 2.35 -14.21
N PHE A 174 18.34 2.95 -13.80
CA PHE A 174 17.05 2.68 -14.43
C PHE A 174 17.04 3.11 -15.91
N GLY A 175 17.57 4.30 -16.21
CA GLY A 175 17.70 4.82 -17.56
C GLY A 175 18.58 3.95 -18.46
N ALA A 176 19.68 3.41 -17.93
CA ALA A 176 20.58 2.53 -18.68
C ALA A 176 19.90 1.21 -19.10
N ILE A 177 19.07 0.64 -18.23
CA ILE A 177 18.28 -0.57 -18.54
C ILE A 177 17.31 -0.29 -19.71
N ILE A 178 16.57 0.82 -19.62
CA ILE A 178 15.63 1.22 -20.68
C ILE A 178 16.38 1.56 -21.97
N ALA A 179 17.51 2.25 -21.89
CA ALA A 179 18.32 2.61 -23.05
C ALA A 179 18.87 1.39 -23.78
N ILE A 180 19.41 0.39 -23.06
CA ILE A 180 19.91 -0.85 -23.68
C ILE A 180 18.78 -1.62 -24.35
N THR A 181 17.61 -1.68 -23.70
CA THR A 181 16.41 -2.34 -24.26
C THR A 181 15.94 -1.64 -25.54
N ALA A 182 15.85 -0.31 -25.50
CA ALA A 182 15.46 0.52 -26.65
C ALA A 182 16.47 0.43 -27.80
N VAL A 183 17.77 0.38 -27.50
CA VAL A 183 18.84 0.18 -28.50
C VAL A 183 18.71 -1.20 -29.16
N GLY A 184 18.47 -2.25 -28.38
CA GLY A 184 18.24 -3.60 -28.92
C GLY A 184 17.02 -3.62 -29.84
N LEU A 185 15.91 -3.02 -29.43
CA LEU A 185 14.69 -2.93 -30.23
C LEU A 185 14.90 -2.10 -31.51
N SER A 186 15.63 -0.99 -31.40
CA SER A 186 15.98 -0.10 -32.51
C SER A 186 16.90 -0.79 -33.53
N LEU A 187 17.89 -1.55 -33.08
CA LEU A 187 18.78 -2.33 -33.96
C LEU A 187 18.03 -3.43 -34.70
N ILE A 188 17.13 -4.13 -34.02
CA ILE A 188 16.32 -5.20 -34.62
C ILE A 188 15.39 -4.61 -35.70
N PHE A 189 14.59 -3.59 -35.39
CA PHE A 189 13.64 -3.06 -36.37
C PHE A 189 14.28 -2.13 -37.40
N GLY A 190 15.35 -1.43 -37.03
CA GLY A 190 16.08 -0.52 -37.91
C GLY A 190 16.90 -1.23 -39.00
N THR A 191 17.46 -2.41 -38.70
CA THR A 191 18.20 -3.19 -39.71
C THR A 191 17.29 -4.05 -40.57
N THR A 192 16.15 -4.53 -40.04
CA THR A 192 15.27 -5.44 -40.79
C THR A 192 14.27 -4.72 -41.69
N HIS A 193 13.93 -3.44 -41.45
CA HIS A 193 12.95 -2.66 -42.25
C HIS A 193 11.57 -3.33 -42.42
N ILE A 194 11.22 -4.31 -41.58
CA ILE A 194 9.91 -4.99 -41.62
C ILE A 194 8.99 -4.35 -40.59
N ILE A 195 7.82 -3.91 -41.03
CA ILE A 195 6.75 -3.44 -40.14
C ILE A 195 6.27 -4.65 -39.31
N ASN A 196 6.53 -4.64 -38.01
CA ASN A 196 6.14 -5.73 -37.12
C ASN A 196 4.64 -5.63 -36.77
N PHE A 197 3.83 -6.46 -37.43
CA PHE A 197 2.39 -6.57 -37.14
C PHE A 197 2.05 -7.41 -35.90
N ALA A 198 3.04 -8.10 -35.31
CA ALA A 198 2.85 -9.03 -34.19
C ALA A 198 3.13 -8.39 -32.81
N HIS A 199 3.09 -7.06 -32.72
CA HIS A 199 3.43 -6.35 -31.48
C HIS A 199 2.56 -6.80 -30.28
N GLY A 200 1.27 -7.04 -30.53
CA GLY A 200 0.35 -7.57 -29.51
C GLY A 200 0.59 -9.05 -29.16
N GLU A 201 0.97 -9.87 -30.13
CA GLU A 201 1.26 -11.30 -29.89
C GLU A 201 2.57 -11.47 -29.10
N LEU A 202 3.58 -10.66 -29.37
CA LEU A 202 4.87 -10.73 -28.67
C LEU A 202 4.76 -10.32 -27.19
N VAL A 203 3.91 -9.34 -26.88
CA VAL A 203 3.55 -8.98 -25.50
C VAL A 203 2.82 -10.12 -24.80
N THR A 204 1.89 -10.78 -25.49
CA THR A 204 1.12 -11.91 -24.95
C THR A 204 2.02 -13.12 -24.66
N ILE A 205 2.95 -13.43 -25.57
CA ILE A 205 3.95 -14.49 -25.38
C ILE A 205 4.87 -14.16 -24.20
N GLY A 206 5.35 -12.92 -24.11
CA GLY A 206 6.19 -12.46 -23.00
C GLY A 206 5.48 -12.59 -21.63
N ALA A 207 4.22 -12.16 -21.56
CA ALA A 207 3.40 -12.29 -20.36
C ALA A 207 3.17 -13.77 -19.97
N THR A 208 2.92 -14.63 -20.96
CA THR A 208 2.72 -16.07 -20.74
C THR A 208 3.99 -16.74 -20.22
N VAL A 209 5.16 -16.46 -20.82
CA VAL A 209 6.45 -17.01 -20.37
C VAL A 209 6.78 -16.52 -18.95
N ALA A 210 6.58 -15.24 -18.66
CA ALA A 210 6.78 -14.69 -17.32
C ALA A 210 5.85 -15.36 -16.29
N PHE A 211 4.58 -15.60 -16.63
CA PHE A 211 3.64 -16.32 -15.80
C PHE A 211 4.11 -17.75 -15.52
N PHE A 212 4.52 -18.51 -16.53
CA PHE A 212 5.00 -19.88 -16.32
C PHE A 212 6.29 -19.95 -15.53
N LEU A 213 7.21 -19.02 -15.72
CA LEU A 213 8.43 -18.95 -14.90
C LEU A 213 8.10 -18.60 -13.44
N ASN A 214 7.17 -17.68 -13.21
CA ASN A 214 6.71 -17.35 -11.85
C ASN A 214 5.98 -18.52 -11.19
N ALA A 215 5.10 -19.20 -11.93
CA ALA A 215 4.38 -20.37 -11.47
C ALA A 215 5.31 -21.58 -11.23
N ALA A 216 6.35 -21.76 -12.04
CA ALA A 216 7.31 -22.85 -11.91
C ALA A 216 8.30 -22.66 -10.75
N THR A 217 8.52 -21.42 -10.30
CA THR A 217 9.32 -21.14 -9.10
C THR A 217 8.55 -21.29 -7.79
N VAL A 218 7.29 -21.76 -7.84
CA VAL A 218 6.56 -22.22 -6.66
C VAL A 218 6.69 -23.74 -6.57
N GLY A 219 7.68 -24.16 -5.78
CA GLY A 219 7.66 -25.45 -5.10
C GLY A 219 9.06 -25.96 -4.75
N PRO A 220 9.25 -26.59 -3.57
CA PRO A 220 8.63 -26.41 -2.25
C PRO A 220 9.39 -25.39 -1.36
#